data_AF-A0A067S6P2-F1
#
_entry.id   AF-A0A067S6P2-F1
#
_cell.length_a   1.000
_cell.length_b   1.000
_cell.length_c   1.000
_cell.angle_alpha   90.00
_cell.angle_beta   90.00
_cell.angle_gamma   90.00
#
_symmetry.space_group_name_H-M   'P 1'
#
loop_
_entity.id
_entity.type
_entity.pdbx_description
1 polymer ?
#
loop_
_entity_poly.entity_id
_entity_poly.type
_entity_poly.pdbx_seq_one_letter_code
_entity_poly.pdbx_strand_id
1 'polypeptide(L)'
;EFQPHDQPPADLKKTKHFFGPATFYCVETICCPCGVVEAWAKFAKSESESNILAFLNKVYPTKESRPDYICIDKTCQLLKHIAKQGHWPEWSETSRFIVDSYHYQNHRKTDILCREWCNPAPTDGSAPNLATEVSDGSTYDKQAFNTQACEQLNAWLGGFDSILKRMTPQNYNWFIHSMLTYYTSKVLARQAKKQNVQQKKVENDSD
;
A
#
# COMPACT_ATOMS: atom_id res chain seq x y z
N GLU A 1 15.15 -10.64 6.67
CA GLU A 1 15.27 -9.54 7.65
C GLU A 1 13.88 -9.08 8.07
N PHE A 2 13.69 -8.72 9.33
CA PHE A 2 12.42 -8.18 9.84
C PHE A 2 12.26 -6.73 9.38
N GLN A 3 11.12 -6.39 8.77
CA GLN A 3 10.82 -5.00 8.41
C GLN A 3 10.56 -4.17 9.69
N PRO A 4 10.81 -2.85 9.68
CA PRO A 4 10.59 -1.99 10.85
C PRO A 4 9.15 -2.04 11.39
N HIS A 5 8.18 -2.29 10.50
CA HIS A 5 6.76 -2.40 10.84
C HIS A 5 6.35 -3.76 11.44
N ASP A 6 7.22 -4.79 11.35
CA ASP A 6 7.03 -6.10 11.96
C ASP A 6 7.60 -6.19 13.38
N GLN A 7 8.25 -5.13 13.86
CA GLN A 7 8.78 -5.08 15.22
C GLN A 7 7.66 -4.82 16.23
N PRO A 8 7.69 -5.46 17.41
CA PRO A 8 6.79 -5.10 18.49
C PRO A 8 6.92 -3.60 18.75
N PRO A 9 5.81 -2.89 19.01
CA PRO A 9 5.85 -1.44 19.21
C PRO A 9 6.87 -1.10 20.27
N ALA A 10 7.79 -0.21 19.95
CA ALA A 10 8.75 0.29 20.93
C ALA A 10 7.95 0.82 22.13
N ASP A 11 8.27 0.33 23.33
CA ASP A 11 7.65 0.83 24.56
C ASP A 11 7.73 2.36 24.53
N LEU A 12 6.57 3.03 24.63
CA LEU A 12 6.51 4.47 24.77
C LEU A 12 7.33 4.84 26.01
N LYS A 13 8.58 5.27 25.81
CA LYS A 13 9.47 5.70 26.89
C LYS A 13 8.71 6.75 27.69
N LYS A 14 8.36 6.43 28.95
CA LYS A 14 7.83 7.39 29.92
C LYS A 14 8.93 8.43 30.19
N THR A 15 8.97 9.49 29.39
CA THR A 15 9.86 10.62 29.62
C THR A 15 9.38 11.45 30.80
N LYS A 16 10.32 11.85 31.67
CA LYS A 16 10.09 12.66 32.89
C LYS A 16 9.64 14.11 32.63
N HIS A 17 9.53 14.51 31.37
CA HIS A 17 9.22 15.88 30.96
C HIS A 17 8.15 15.88 29.86
N PHE A 18 7.25 16.86 29.91
CA PHE A 18 6.02 16.96 29.12
C PHE A 18 6.20 17.59 27.72
N PHE A 19 7.43 17.72 27.21
CA PHE A 19 7.68 18.16 25.83
C PHE A 19 7.54 16.94 24.90
N GLY A 20 6.36 16.82 24.28
CA GLY A 20 5.65 15.54 24.14
C GLY A 20 6.07 14.55 23.03
N PRO A 21 5.63 13.28 23.15
CA PRO A 21 6.01 12.16 22.29
C PRO A 21 5.07 11.97 21.09
N ALA A 22 5.49 11.14 20.11
CA ALA A 22 4.66 10.73 18.97
C ALA A 22 3.26 10.26 19.44
N THR A 23 2.21 10.86 18.87
CA THR A 23 0.83 10.69 19.34
C THR A 23 0.11 9.49 18.72
N PHE A 24 0.74 8.81 17.75
CA PHE A 24 0.22 7.64 17.05
C PHE A 24 1.40 6.80 16.52
N TYR A 25 1.17 5.51 16.27
CA TYR A 25 2.19 4.53 15.84
C TYR A 25 2.59 4.74 14.38
N CYS A 26 1.62 4.78 13.46
CA CYS A 26 1.87 5.04 12.04
C CYS A 26 0.68 5.73 11.37
N VAL A 27 0.94 6.27 10.18
CA VAL A 27 -0.08 6.62 9.21
C VAL A 27 -0.11 5.53 8.15
N GLU A 28 -1.25 4.90 8.01
CA GLU A 28 -1.51 3.93 6.96
C GLU A 28 -2.12 4.64 5.75
N THR A 29 -1.66 4.31 4.55
CA THR A 29 -2.14 4.93 3.30
C THR A 29 -2.53 3.87 2.29
N ILE A 30 -3.56 4.17 1.51
CA ILE A 30 -3.98 3.39 0.35
C ILE A 30 -3.67 4.24 -0.88
N CYS A 31 -2.85 3.69 -1.77
CA CYS A 31 -2.49 4.32 -3.03
C CYS A 31 -2.91 3.44 -4.20
N CYS A 32 -3.44 4.06 -5.25
CA CYS A 32 -3.58 3.39 -6.54
C CYS A 32 -2.17 3.15 -7.14
N PRO A 33 -2.00 2.17 -8.05
CA PRO A 33 -0.70 1.87 -8.67
C PRO A 33 -0.06 3.07 -9.39
N CYS A 34 -0.88 4.03 -9.81
CA CYS A 34 -0.43 5.23 -10.49
C CYS A 34 0.17 6.29 -9.54
N GLY A 35 0.15 6.04 -8.22
CA GLY A 35 0.65 6.92 -7.17
C GLY A 35 -0.39 7.89 -6.60
N VAL A 36 -1.66 7.81 -7.04
CA VAL A 36 -2.75 8.60 -6.46
C VAL A 36 -3.07 8.06 -5.06
N VAL A 37 -3.21 8.96 -4.08
CA VAL A 37 -3.59 8.59 -2.72
C VAL A 37 -5.11 8.57 -2.64
N GLU A 38 -5.67 7.43 -2.31
CA GLU A 38 -7.12 7.21 -2.24
C GLU A 38 -7.66 7.43 -0.83
N ALA A 39 -6.97 6.86 0.17
CA ALA A 39 -7.36 6.98 1.56
C ALA A 39 -6.16 6.95 2.49
N TRP A 40 -6.36 7.43 3.72
CA TRP A 40 -5.38 7.33 4.78
C TRP A 40 -6.07 7.21 6.15
N ALA A 41 -5.37 6.59 7.10
CA ALA A 41 -5.82 6.47 8.48
C ALA A 41 -4.64 6.57 9.45
N LYS A 42 -4.93 6.98 10.69
CA LYS A 42 -3.94 6.94 11.78
C LYS A 42 -4.14 5.69 12.59
N PHE A 43 -3.07 4.94 12.79
CA PHE A 43 -3.05 3.83 13.73
C PHE A 43 -2.36 4.28 15.02
N ALA A 44 -3.15 4.43 16.08
CA ALA A 44 -2.68 5.03 17.32
C ALA A 44 -1.69 4.14 18.10
N LYS A 45 -1.89 2.82 18.08
CA LYS A 45 -1.17 1.87 18.95
C LYS A 45 -0.28 0.88 18.19
N SER A 46 -0.75 0.40 17.05
CA SER A 46 -0.09 -0.64 16.27
C SER A 46 -0.65 -0.69 14.86
N GLU A 47 0.17 -1.12 13.92
CA GLU A 47 -0.26 -1.57 12.61
C GLU A 47 -0.65 -3.06 12.68
N SER A 48 -1.75 -3.33 13.39
CA SER A 48 -2.29 -4.68 13.57
C SER A 48 -3.24 -5.06 12.44
N GLU A 49 -3.40 -6.36 12.21
CA GLU A 49 -4.29 -6.92 11.19
C GLU A 49 -5.74 -6.47 11.39
N SER A 50 -6.16 -6.32 12.65
CA SER A 50 -7.49 -5.79 13.00
C SER A 50 -7.66 -4.33 12.58
N ASN A 51 -6.63 -3.49 12.74
CA ASN A 51 -6.68 -2.08 12.33
C ASN A 51 -6.67 -1.95 10.81
N ILE A 52 -5.85 -2.78 10.14
CA ILE A 52 -5.81 -2.86 8.67
C ILE A 52 -7.16 -3.30 8.12
N LEU A 53 -7.75 -4.37 8.65
CA LEU A 53 -9.06 -4.86 8.21
C LEU A 53 -10.18 -3.84 8.45
N ALA A 54 -10.19 -3.19 9.62
CA ALA A 54 -11.14 -2.13 9.92
C ALA A 54 -10.98 -0.93 8.97
N PHE A 55 -9.74 -0.60 8.59
CA PHE A 55 -9.46 0.45 7.64
C PHE A 55 -9.95 0.08 6.23
N LEU A 56 -9.66 -1.13 5.75
CA LEU A 56 -10.15 -1.63 4.47
C LEU A 56 -11.68 -1.65 4.40
N ASN A 57 -12.35 -2.18 5.42
CA ASN A 57 -13.83 -2.18 5.48
C ASN A 57 -14.42 -0.77 5.49
N LYS A 58 -13.71 0.21 6.08
CA LYS A 58 -14.15 1.60 6.08
C LYS A 58 -14.02 2.26 4.72
N VAL A 59 -12.95 1.95 3.98
CA VAL A 59 -12.68 2.53 2.65
C VAL A 59 -13.51 1.82 1.58
N TYR A 60 -13.69 0.51 1.70
CA TYR A 60 -14.43 -0.33 0.76
C TYR A 60 -15.62 -1.05 1.45
N PRO A 61 -16.69 -0.30 1.79
CA PRO A 61 -17.81 -0.83 2.56
C PRO A 61 -18.69 -1.80 1.77
N THR A 62 -18.67 -1.76 0.43
CA THR A 62 -19.46 -2.65 -0.42
C THR A 62 -18.58 -3.51 -1.32
N LYS A 63 -19.10 -4.65 -1.79
CA LYS A 63 -18.37 -5.56 -2.67
C LYS A 63 -17.89 -4.88 -3.95
N GLU A 64 -18.72 -3.99 -4.50
CA GLU A 64 -18.47 -3.27 -5.75
C GLU A 64 -17.41 -2.16 -5.60
N SER A 65 -17.20 -1.68 -4.37
CA SER A 65 -16.17 -0.68 -4.09
C SER A 65 -14.77 -1.28 -3.97
N ARG A 66 -14.66 -2.61 -3.77
CA ARG A 66 -13.39 -3.26 -3.52
C ARG A 66 -12.58 -3.42 -4.80
N PRO A 67 -11.26 -3.19 -4.75
CA PRO A 67 -10.38 -3.45 -5.89
C PRO A 67 -10.19 -4.96 -6.09
N ASP A 68 -9.93 -5.38 -7.33
CA ASP A 68 -9.63 -6.77 -7.67
C ASP A 68 -8.37 -7.28 -6.95
N TYR A 69 -7.40 -6.37 -6.72
CA TYR A 69 -6.12 -6.68 -6.09
C TYR A 69 -5.78 -5.67 -4.99
N ILE A 70 -5.33 -6.17 -3.85
CA ILE A 70 -4.86 -5.37 -2.72
C ILE A 70 -3.43 -5.82 -2.39
N CYS A 71 -2.46 -4.90 -2.48
CA CYS A 71 -1.06 -5.19 -2.14
C CYS A 71 -0.74 -4.66 -0.75
N ILE A 72 -0.38 -5.53 0.19
CA ILE A 72 0.01 -5.18 1.56
C ILE A 72 1.14 -6.11 2.00
N ASP A 73 2.20 -5.59 2.60
CA ASP A 73 3.35 -6.38 3.05
C ASP A 73 2.94 -7.45 4.07
N LYS A 74 2.07 -7.10 5.02
CA LYS A 74 1.51 -8.00 6.03
C LYS A 74 0.35 -8.90 5.57
N THR A 75 0.13 -9.04 4.25
CA THR A 75 -1.00 -9.82 3.72
C THR A 75 -1.10 -11.22 4.33
N CYS A 76 0.01 -11.93 4.47
CA CYS A 76 0.00 -13.30 5.01
C CYS A 76 -0.60 -13.37 6.44
N GLN A 77 -0.27 -12.37 7.26
CA GLN A 77 -0.78 -12.27 8.64
C GLN A 77 -2.25 -11.83 8.63
N LEU A 78 -2.58 -10.85 7.78
CA LEU A 78 -3.94 -10.35 7.59
C LEU A 78 -4.90 -11.46 7.12
N LEU A 79 -4.50 -12.28 6.14
CA LEU A 79 -5.29 -13.40 5.66
C LEU A 79 -5.54 -14.44 6.75
N LYS A 80 -4.52 -14.78 7.55
CA LYS A 80 -4.69 -15.66 8.72
C LYS A 80 -5.69 -15.07 9.72
N HIS A 81 -5.65 -13.75 9.94
CA HIS A 81 -6.60 -13.06 10.81
C HIS A 81 -8.03 -13.10 10.25
N ILE A 82 -8.22 -12.75 8.98
CA ILE A 82 -9.51 -12.76 8.28
C ILE A 82 -10.13 -14.17 8.29
N ALA A 83 -9.33 -15.20 7.99
CA ALA A 83 -9.76 -16.59 8.02
C ALA A 83 -10.20 -17.04 9.42
N LYS A 84 -9.44 -16.66 10.47
CA LYS A 84 -9.80 -16.94 11.86
C LYS A 84 -11.10 -16.25 12.31
N GLN A 85 -11.40 -15.07 11.77
CA GLN A 85 -12.65 -14.35 12.06
C GLN A 85 -13.85 -14.85 11.24
N GLY A 86 -13.64 -15.74 10.26
CA GLY A 86 -14.70 -16.21 9.38
C GLY A 86 -15.12 -15.22 8.29
N HIS A 87 -14.37 -14.13 8.11
CA HIS A 87 -14.64 -13.11 7.08
C HIS A 87 -14.01 -13.44 5.71
N TRP A 88 -13.27 -14.55 5.61
CA TRP A 88 -12.57 -14.90 4.36
C TRP A 88 -13.49 -15.11 3.16
N PRO A 89 -14.63 -15.83 3.28
CA PRO A 89 -15.54 -16.01 2.14
C PRO A 89 -15.95 -14.68 1.51
N GLU A 90 -16.24 -13.68 2.34
CA GLU A 90 -16.69 -12.37 1.88
C GLU A 90 -15.65 -11.61 1.06
N TRP A 91 -14.38 -11.67 1.46
CA TRP A 91 -13.28 -10.97 0.79
C TRP A 91 -12.75 -11.74 -0.42
N SER A 92 -12.70 -13.07 -0.33
CA SER A 92 -12.18 -13.94 -1.39
C SER A 92 -12.99 -13.90 -2.69
N GLU A 93 -14.26 -13.52 -2.61
CA GLU A 93 -15.15 -13.36 -3.78
C GLU A 93 -14.82 -12.11 -4.61
N THR A 94 -14.26 -11.08 -3.99
CA THR A 94 -14.13 -9.74 -4.61
C THR A 94 -12.68 -9.31 -4.83
N SER A 95 -11.76 -9.73 -3.96
CA SER A 95 -10.41 -9.20 -3.93
C SER A 95 -9.38 -10.28 -3.67
N ARG A 96 -8.28 -10.23 -4.41
CA ARG A 96 -7.08 -11.01 -4.15
C ARG A 96 -6.09 -10.15 -3.38
N PHE A 97 -5.57 -10.68 -2.28
CA PHE A 97 -4.52 -10.01 -1.54
C PHE A 97 -3.16 -10.52 -2.00
N ILE A 98 -2.22 -9.61 -2.27
CA ILE A 98 -0.87 -9.93 -2.71
C ILE A 98 0.15 -9.21 -1.84
N VAL A 99 1.37 -9.73 -1.81
CA VAL A 99 2.54 -9.05 -1.22
C VAL A 99 3.44 -8.56 -2.35
N ASP A 100 4.34 -7.62 -2.08
CA ASP A 100 5.34 -7.23 -3.07
C ASP A 100 6.34 -8.39 -3.37
N SER A 101 7.08 -8.27 -4.48
CA SER A 101 8.02 -9.32 -4.90
C SER A 101 9.17 -9.57 -3.91
N TYR A 102 9.64 -8.54 -3.21
CA TYR A 102 10.70 -8.64 -2.22
C TYR A 102 10.19 -9.37 -0.96
N HIS A 103 9.02 -9.01 -0.45
CA HIS A 103 8.37 -9.77 0.62
C HIS A 103 8.16 -11.23 0.21
N TYR A 104 7.60 -11.47 -0.98
CA TYR A 104 7.31 -12.82 -1.47
C TYR A 104 8.57 -13.70 -1.52
N GLN A 105 9.68 -13.19 -2.07
CA GLN A 105 10.93 -13.94 -2.17
C GLN A 105 11.47 -14.38 -0.80
N ASN A 106 11.31 -13.52 0.22
CA ASN A 106 11.80 -13.77 1.56
C ASN A 106 10.90 -14.73 2.35
N HIS A 107 9.58 -14.70 2.14
CA HIS A 107 8.63 -15.42 3.00
C HIS A 107 8.09 -16.73 2.37
N ARG A 108 8.05 -16.85 1.04
CA ARG A 108 7.44 -17.98 0.32
C ARG A 108 8.02 -19.37 0.66
N LYS A 109 9.26 -19.42 1.16
CA LYS A 109 9.94 -20.70 1.48
C LYS A 109 9.38 -21.35 2.74
N THR A 110 8.88 -20.54 3.68
CA THR A 110 8.48 -20.98 5.03
C THR A 110 6.99 -20.85 5.26
N ASP A 111 6.28 -20.01 4.50
CA ASP A 111 4.85 -19.78 4.66
C ASP A 111 4.05 -20.28 3.45
N ILE A 112 3.37 -21.41 3.62
CA ILE A 112 2.52 -22.04 2.59
C ILE A 112 1.38 -21.09 2.19
N LEU A 113 0.81 -20.37 3.15
CA LEU A 113 -0.28 -19.44 2.88
C LEU A 113 0.19 -18.26 2.03
N CYS A 114 1.42 -17.77 2.27
CA CYS A 114 2.05 -16.77 1.40
C CYS A 114 2.19 -17.27 -0.04
N ARG A 115 2.71 -18.50 -0.20
CA ARG A 115 2.95 -19.12 -1.51
C ARG A 115 1.67 -19.31 -2.32
N GLU A 116 0.60 -19.72 -1.66
CA GLU A 116 -0.67 -20.05 -2.32
C GLU A 116 -1.56 -18.83 -2.55
N TRP A 117 -1.65 -17.94 -1.55
CA TRP A 117 -2.68 -16.90 -1.54
C TRP A 117 -2.15 -15.48 -1.70
N CYS A 118 -0.84 -15.26 -1.56
CA CYS A 118 -0.25 -13.92 -1.59
C CYS A 118 0.66 -13.67 -2.81
N ASN A 119 0.72 -14.61 -3.76
CA ASN A 119 1.68 -14.56 -4.86
C ASN A 119 1.45 -13.33 -5.78
N PRO A 120 2.44 -12.42 -5.93
CA PRO A 120 2.30 -11.23 -6.78
C PRO A 120 2.34 -11.51 -8.28
N ALA A 121 2.80 -12.69 -8.70
CA ALA A 121 2.95 -13.06 -10.11
C ALA A 121 2.68 -14.56 -10.29
N PRO A 122 1.41 -15.00 -10.21
CA PRO A 122 1.08 -16.40 -10.45
C PRO A 122 1.15 -16.71 -11.95
N THR A 123 1.92 -17.74 -12.30
CA THR A 123 2.15 -18.19 -13.68
C THR A 123 1.10 -19.20 -14.16
N ASP A 124 0.11 -19.51 -13.33
CA ASP A 124 -0.99 -20.46 -13.62
C ASP A 124 -2.13 -19.83 -14.43
N GLY A 125 -1.97 -18.58 -14.87
CA GLY A 125 -2.99 -17.82 -15.59
C GLY A 125 -4.13 -17.31 -14.69
N SER A 126 -4.06 -17.49 -13.38
CA SER A 126 -5.13 -17.06 -12.47
C SER A 126 -5.19 -15.55 -12.27
N ALA A 127 -4.11 -14.81 -12.58
CA ALA A 127 -4.03 -13.36 -12.48
C ALA A 127 -3.24 -12.74 -13.66
N PRO A 128 -3.78 -12.80 -14.89
CA PRO A 128 -3.06 -12.38 -16.10
C PRO A 128 -2.74 -10.88 -16.14
N ASN A 129 -3.43 -10.08 -15.32
CA ASN A 129 -3.23 -8.63 -15.27
C ASN A 129 -2.06 -8.22 -14.35
N LEU A 130 -1.48 -9.13 -13.55
CA LEU A 130 -0.44 -8.76 -12.58
C LEU A 130 0.98 -8.74 -13.17
N ALA A 131 1.24 -9.56 -14.18
CA ALA A 131 2.54 -9.65 -14.83
C ALA A 131 2.34 -9.65 -16.35
N THR A 132 3.20 -8.90 -17.05
CA THR A 132 3.26 -8.84 -18.51
C THR A 132 4.58 -9.44 -18.95
N GLU A 133 4.53 -10.34 -19.93
CA GLU A 133 5.73 -10.90 -20.55
C GLU A 133 6.39 -9.82 -21.43
N VAL A 134 7.68 -9.58 -21.20
CA VAL A 134 8.49 -8.63 -21.98
C VAL A 134 9.58 -9.40 -22.71
N SER A 135 9.72 -9.15 -24.01
CA SER A 135 10.78 -9.70 -24.85
C SER A 135 11.73 -8.59 -25.29
N ASP A 136 12.85 -8.44 -24.57
CA ASP A 136 13.94 -7.53 -24.93
C ASP A 136 15.25 -8.34 -25.04
N GLY A 137 15.30 -9.25 -26.01
CA GLY A 137 16.41 -10.21 -26.20
C GLY A 137 16.35 -11.47 -25.31
N SER A 138 15.64 -11.43 -24.18
CA SER A 138 15.23 -12.58 -23.39
C SER A 138 13.80 -12.39 -22.87
N THR A 139 13.04 -13.48 -22.76
CA THR A 139 11.66 -13.47 -22.25
C THR A 139 11.68 -13.45 -20.73
N TYR A 140 11.12 -12.41 -20.12
CA TYR A 140 10.93 -12.34 -18.67
C TYR A 140 9.60 -11.67 -18.31
N ASP A 141 9.03 -12.09 -17.18
CA ASP A 141 7.81 -11.51 -16.64
C ASP A 141 8.14 -10.21 -15.89
N LYS A 142 7.50 -9.12 -16.30
CA LYS A 142 7.57 -7.82 -15.64
C LYS A 142 6.25 -7.55 -14.93
N GLN A 143 6.33 -7.05 -13.70
CA GLN A 143 5.11 -6.65 -12.99
C GLN A 143 4.39 -5.52 -13.74
N ALA A 144 3.09 -5.69 -13.97
CA ALA A 144 2.27 -4.77 -14.74
C ALA A 144 1.97 -3.47 -13.98
N PHE A 145 1.97 -3.54 -12.64
CA PHE A 145 1.60 -2.44 -11.76
C PHE A 145 2.70 -2.13 -10.74
N ASN A 146 2.76 -0.87 -10.31
CA ASN A 146 3.67 -0.43 -9.28
C ASN A 146 3.13 -0.80 -7.89
N THR A 147 3.68 -1.84 -7.27
CA THR A 147 3.38 -2.19 -5.87
C THR A 147 4.09 -1.29 -4.85
N GLN A 148 5.05 -0.47 -5.30
CA GLN A 148 5.87 0.39 -4.45
C GLN A 148 5.35 1.83 -4.33
N ALA A 149 4.10 2.08 -4.74
CA ALA A 149 3.50 3.41 -4.63
C ALA A 149 3.41 3.88 -3.17
N CYS A 150 2.97 3.01 -2.26
CA CYS A 150 2.89 3.34 -0.83
C CYS A 150 4.28 3.56 -0.21
N GLU A 151 5.28 2.74 -0.54
CA GLU A 151 6.66 2.94 -0.06
C GLU A 151 7.22 4.30 -0.49
N GLN A 152 7.04 4.67 -1.76
CA GLN A 152 7.49 5.96 -2.29
C GLN A 152 6.78 7.14 -1.60
N LEU A 153 5.48 7.01 -1.33
CA LEU A 153 4.74 8.01 -0.58
C LEU A 153 5.23 8.12 0.86
N ASN A 154 5.46 6.99 1.53
CA ASN A 154 5.97 6.95 2.89
C ASN A 154 7.35 7.58 3.01
N ALA A 155 8.25 7.34 2.04
CA ALA A 155 9.54 7.99 1.95
C ALA A 155 9.40 9.52 1.80
N TRP A 156 8.45 9.99 0.99
CA TRP A 156 8.16 11.41 0.83
C TRP A 156 7.60 12.04 2.12
N LEU A 157 6.66 11.36 2.78
CA LEU A 157 6.11 11.80 4.08
C LEU A 157 7.16 11.81 5.18
N GLY A 158 8.12 10.87 5.16
CA GLY A 158 9.23 10.80 6.11
C GLY A 158 10.07 12.07 6.16
N GLY A 159 10.15 12.82 5.06
CA GLY A 159 10.81 14.13 5.02
C GLY A 159 10.17 15.20 5.92
N PHE A 160 8.92 15.00 6.37
CA PHE A 160 8.16 15.93 7.22
C PHE A 160 8.04 15.46 8.68
N ASP A 161 8.58 14.29 9.01
CA ASP A 161 8.41 13.63 10.31
C ASP A 161 8.80 14.54 11.51
N SER A 162 9.87 15.32 11.36
CA SER A 162 10.35 16.25 12.41
C SER A 162 9.35 17.34 12.77
N ILE A 163 8.62 17.88 11.78
CA ILE A 163 7.61 18.92 11.95
C ILE A 163 6.33 18.29 12.49
N LEU A 164 5.94 17.16 11.90
CA LEU A 164 4.75 16.39 12.25
C LEU A 164 4.72 15.99 13.74
N LYS A 165 5.86 15.55 14.29
CA LYS A 165 6.01 15.17 15.70
C LYS A 165 5.72 16.29 16.70
N ARG A 166 5.74 17.55 16.27
CA ARG A 166 5.53 18.72 17.13
C ARG A 166 4.12 19.31 17.05
N MET A 167 3.27 18.75 16.19
CA MET A 167 1.92 19.25 15.98
C MET A 167 0.93 18.72 17.01
N THR A 168 -0.12 19.50 17.28
CA THR A 168 -1.32 18.98 17.96
C THR A 168 -2.00 17.94 17.07
N PRO A 169 -2.78 17.00 17.63
CA PRO A 169 -3.47 15.99 16.83
C PRO A 169 -4.37 16.56 15.72
N GLN A 170 -5.00 17.71 15.95
CA GLN A 170 -5.84 18.40 14.97
C GLN A 170 -5.00 19.00 13.84
N ASN A 171 -3.92 19.72 14.17
CA ASN A 171 -3.02 20.30 13.18
C ASN A 171 -2.34 19.22 12.35
N TYR A 172 -1.96 18.10 12.98
CA TYR A 172 -1.43 16.93 12.31
C TYR A 172 -2.39 16.40 11.24
N ASN A 173 -3.67 16.19 11.61
CA ASN A 173 -4.67 15.67 10.68
C ASN A 173 -4.87 16.59 9.48
N TRP A 174 -5.02 17.89 9.75
CA TRP A 174 -5.18 18.89 8.71
C TRP A 174 -3.95 18.94 7.79
N PHE A 175 -2.75 18.89 8.36
CA PHE A 175 -1.50 18.92 7.60
C PHE A 175 -1.35 17.68 6.71
N ILE A 176 -1.50 16.46 7.26
CA ILE A 176 -1.40 15.23 6.46
C ILE A 176 -2.46 15.22 5.36
N HIS A 177 -3.70 15.56 5.68
CA HIS A 177 -4.76 15.58 4.68
C HIS A 177 -4.46 16.57 3.54
N SER A 178 -3.97 17.77 3.88
CA SER A 178 -3.58 18.80 2.91
C SER A 178 -2.39 18.35 2.05
N MET A 179 -1.38 17.73 2.67
CA MET A 179 -0.19 17.24 1.99
C MET A 179 -0.50 16.10 1.03
N LEU A 180 -1.32 15.14 1.43
CA LEU A 180 -1.75 14.02 0.58
C LEU A 180 -2.62 14.51 -0.59
N THR A 181 -3.50 15.50 -0.34
CA THR A 181 -4.31 16.12 -1.40
C THR A 181 -3.44 16.84 -2.43
N TYR A 182 -2.45 17.61 -1.94
CA TYR A 182 -1.49 18.30 -2.80
C TYR A 182 -0.61 17.32 -3.60
N TYR A 183 -0.13 16.27 -2.95
CA TYR A 183 0.63 15.20 -3.59
C TYR A 183 -0.18 14.57 -4.73
N THR A 184 -1.42 14.17 -4.46
CA THR A 184 -2.33 13.60 -5.45
C THR A 184 -2.56 14.54 -6.62
N SER A 185 -2.79 15.83 -6.36
CA SER A 185 -2.93 16.85 -7.41
C SER A 185 -1.69 16.93 -8.31
N LYS A 186 -0.49 16.85 -7.73
CA LYS A 186 0.77 16.81 -8.50
C LYS A 186 0.92 15.54 -9.32
N VAL A 187 0.55 14.39 -8.77
CA VAL A 187 0.59 13.10 -9.48
C VAL A 187 -0.33 13.15 -10.70
N LEU A 188 -1.58 13.57 -10.52
CA LEU A 188 -2.55 13.72 -11.61
C LEU A 188 -2.06 14.69 -12.70
N ALA A 189 -1.53 15.85 -12.30
CA ALA A 189 -0.99 16.81 -13.26
C ALA A 189 0.20 16.26 -14.06
N ARG A 190 1.06 15.45 -13.43
CA ARG A 190 2.18 14.76 -14.12
C ARG A 190 1.67 13.71 -15.09
N GLN A 191 0.64 12.96 -14.71
CA GLN A 191 0.03 11.94 -15.57
C GLN A 191 -0.63 12.58 -16.81
N ALA A 192 -1.42 13.64 -16.63
CA ALA A 192 -2.02 14.38 -17.73
C ALA A 192 -0.96 14.91 -18.73
N LYS A 193 0.16 15.44 -18.21
CA LYS A 193 1.29 15.86 -19.07
C LYS A 193 1.89 14.70 -19.85
N LYS A 194 2.09 13.53 -19.24
CA LYS A 194 2.62 12.34 -19.92
C LYS A 194 1.67 11.84 -21.03
N GLN A 195 0.37 11.80 -20.76
CA GLN A 195 -0.65 11.42 -21.73
C GLN A 195 -0.64 12.36 -22.94
N ASN A 196 -0.59 13.68 -22.71
CA ASN A 196 -0.50 14.66 -23.79
C ASN A 196 0.77 14.49 -24.66
N VAL A 197 1.91 14.16 -24.04
CA VAL A 197 3.17 13.90 -24.77
C VAL A 197 3.07 12.62 -25.61
N GLN A 198 2.46 11.56 -25.06
CA GLN A 198 2.25 10.31 -25.78
C GLN A 198 1.28 10.48 -26.96
N GLN A 199 0.17 11.21 -26.78
CA GLN A 199 -0.77 11.50 -27.86
C GLN A 199 -0.10 12.24 -29.02
N LYS A 200 0.66 13.30 -28.72
CA LYS A 200 1.43 14.03 -29.76
C LYS A 200 2.45 13.17 -30.49
N LYS A 201 3.05 12.19 -29.80
CA LYS A 201 4.01 11.28 -30.42
C LYS A 201 3.31 10.31 -31.38
N VAL A 202 2.15 9.78 -30.98
CA VAL A 202 1.33 8.90 -31.84
C VAL A 202 0.85 9.66 -33.07
N GLU A 203 0.37 10.91 -32.92
CA GLU A 203 -0.03 11.76 -34.05
C GLU A 203 1.13 12.00 -35.04
N ASN A 204 2.32 12.31 -34.53
CA ASN A 204 3.50 12.55 -35.37
C ASN A 204 4.07 11.28 -36.03
N ASP A 205 3.89 10.09 -35.43
CA ASP A 205 4.34 8.81 -36.01
C ASP A 205 3.29 8.24 -37.02
N SER A 206 2.12 8.89 -37.14
CA SER A 206 1.03 8.51 -38.05
C SER A 206 0.93 9.36 -39.33
N ASP A 207 1.75 10.41 -39.46
CA ASP A 207 1.98 11.21 -40.68
C ASP A 207 3.29 10.78 -41.38
#